data_AF-A0A9P5AY49-F1
#
_entry.id   AF-A0A9P5AY49-F1
#
_cell.length_a   1.000
_cell.length_b   1.000
_cell.length_c   1.000
_cell.angle_alpha   90.00
_cell.angle_beta   90.00
_cell.angle_gamma   90.00
#
_symmetry.space_group_name_H-M   'P 1'
#
loop_
_entity.id
_entity.type
_entity.pdbx_description
1 polymer ?
#
loop_
_entity_poly.entity_id
_entity_poly.type
_entity_poly.pdbx_seq_one_letter_code
_entity_poly.pdbx_strand_id
1 'polypeptide(L)'
;MNRDSSLGEILAPGDAAHLISLDLVNLPNPPNGSIQIHKRRLNRISDTEHRDIPLNANIKSRPDAFITIPEKLISKVTIEYIGFNSYKATEIWSG
;
A
#
# COMPACT_ATOMS: atom_id res chain seq x y z
N MET A 1 -17.51 -1.21 -18.98
CA MET A 1 -17.27 0.06 -18.26
C MET A 1 -16.05 -0.14 -17.39
N ASN A 2 -14.86 0.12 -17.92
CA ASN A 2 -13.62 0.08 -17.17
C ASN A 2 -13.52 1.40 -16.42
N ARG A 3 -13.62 1.36 -15.09
CA ARG A 3 -13.25 2.52 -14.28
C ARG A 3 -11.72 2.56 -14.27
N ASP A 4 -11.19 3.45 -15.09
CA ASP A 4 -9.84 3.99 -14.94
C ASP A 4 -9.76 4.77 -13.61
N SER A 5 -9.77 4.08 -12.46
CA SER A 5 -9.42 4.68 -11.17
C SER A 5 -7.90 4.79 -11.09
N SER A 6 -7.34 5.65 -11.95
CA SER A 6 -5.91 5.89 -12.17
C SER A 6 -5.30 6.94 -11.25
N LEU A 7 -6.02 7.36 -10.21
CA LEU A 7 -5.53 8.35 -9.25
C LEU A 7 -5.07 7.67 -7.96
N GLY A 8 -3.87 7.11 -8.04
CA GLY A 8 -2.96 7.12 -6.90
C GLY A 8 -2.74 5.82 -6.17
N GLU A 9 -3.13 4.64 -6.66
CA GLU A 9 -2.71 3.38 -6.03
C GLU A 9 -1.21 3.18 -6.22
N ILE A 10 -0.45 3.07 -5.12
CA ILE A 10 1.01 2.84 -5.19
C ILE A 10 1.33 1.50 -5.85
N LEU A 11 0.43 0.51 -5.72
CA LEU A 11 0.50 -0.77 -6.40
C LEU A 11 -0.56 -0.78 -7.51
N ALA A 12 -0.20 -1.20 -8.72
CA ALA A 12 -1.20 -1.44 -9.75
C ALA A 12 -2.16 -2.56 -9.29
N PRO A 13 -3.46 -2.52 -9.65
CA PRO A 13 -4.45 -3.49 -9.17
C PRO A 13 -4.05 -4.96 -9.35
N GLY A 14 -3.43 -5.30 -10.50
CA GLY A 14 -2.96 -6.65 -10.79
C GLY A 14 -1.79 -7.07 -9.90
N ASP A 15 -0.86 -6.16 -9.63
CA ASP A 15 0.28 -6.41 -8.75
C ASP A 15 -0.17 -6.56 -7.30
N ALA A 16 -1.10 -5.70 -6.86
CA ALA A 16 -1.69 -5.79 -5.53
C ALA A 16 -2.38 -7.14 -5.31
N ALA A 17 -3.25 -7.57 -6.24
CA ALA A 17 -3.93 -8.86 -6.16
C ALA A 17 -2.95 -10.04 -6.11
N HIS A 18 -1.89 -9.99 -6.92
CA HIS A 18 -0.85 -11.02 -6.93
C HIS A 18 -0.02 -11.04 -5.64
N LEU A 19 0.32 -9.88 -5.07
CA LEU A 19 1.09 -9.83 -3.81
C LEU A 19 0.26 -10.24 -2.60
N ILE A 20 -1.04 -9.91 -2.58
CA ILE A 20 -1.98 -10.33 -1.54
C ILE A 20 -2.14 -11.86 -1.56
N SER A 21 -2.26 -12.49 -2.74
CA SER A 21 -2.38 -13.95 -2.83
C SER A 21 -1.13 -14.70 -2.37
N LEU A 22 0.01 -14.01 -2.30
CA LEU A 22 1.28 -14.53 -1.80
C LEU A 22 1.56 -14.14 -0.33
N ASP A 23 0.61 -13.49 0.37
CA ASP A 23 0.80 -12.94 1.72
C ASP A 23 1.96 -11.92 1.83
N LEU A 24 2.36 -11.31 0.72
CA LEU A 24 3.45 -10.33 0.64
C LEU A 24 2.97 -8.88 0.83
N VAL A 25 1.65 -8.66 0.82
CA VAL A 25 1.01 -7.38 1.14
C VAL A 25 -0.14 -7.63 2.10
N ASN A 26 -0.25 -6.78 3.13
CA ASN A 26 -1.32 -6.81 4.12
C ASN A 26 -2.03 -5.45 4.13
N LEU A 27 -3.35 -5.47 3.99
CA LEU A 27 -4.22 -4.30 4.12
C LEU A 27 -4.66 -4.19 5.60
N PRO A 28 -4.52 -3.02 6.25
CA PRO A 28 -5.06 -2.83 7.59
C PRO A 28 -6.59 -2.91 7.56
N ASN A 29 -7.15 -3.46 8.64
CA ASN A 29 -8.58 -3.49 8.88
C ASN A 29 -8.88 -2.83 10.24
N PRO A 30 -9.50 -1.63 10.29
CA PRO A 30 -10.07 -0.88 9.16
C PRO A 30 -9.00 -0.21 8.26
N PRO A 31 -9.33 0.10 6.99
CA PRO A 31 -8.45 0.86 6.11
C PRO A 31 -8.11 2.23 6.70
N ASN A 32 -6.82 2.56 6.73
CA ASN A 32 -6.32 3.84 7.28
C ASN A 32 -5.46 4.61 6.26
N GLY A 33 -5.48 4.21 4.99
CA GLY A 33 -4.68 4.81 3.93
C GLY A 33 -3.21 4.40 3.93
N SER A 34 -2.86 3.34 4.66
CA SER A 34 -1.56 2.69 4.60
C SER A 34 -1.70 1.20 4.32
N ILE A 35 -0.64 0.59 3.79
CA ILE A 35 -0.53 -0.85 3.58
C ILE A 35 0.82 -1.33 4.11
N GLN A 36 0.92 -2.61 4.42
CA GLN A 36 2.18 -3.24 4.79
C GLN A 36 2.66 -4.11 3.63
N ILE A 37 3.86 -3.85 3.12
CA ILE A 37 4.47 -4.62 2.03
C ILE A 37 5.73 -5.32 2.54
N HIS A 38 5.96 -6.54 2.07
CA HIS A 38 7.18 -7.27 2.36
C HIS A 38 8.39 -6.50 1.81
N LYS A 39 9.42 -6.27 2.62
CA LYS A 39 10.55 -5.39 2.30
C LYS A 39 11.22 -5.73 0.96
N ARG A 40 11.35 -7.02 0.62
CA ARG A 40 11.87 -7.49 -0.69
C ARG A 40 11.05 -7.07 -1.92
N ARG A 41 9.81 -6.61 -1.75
CA ARG A 41 8.91 -6.18 -2.83
C ARG A 41 8.70 -4.66 -2.86
N LEU A 42 9.46 -3.91 -2.05
CA LEU A 42 9.30 -2.46 -1.96
C LEU A 42 9.84 -1.72 -3.20
N ASN A 43 11.01 -2.12 -3.70
CA ASN A 43 11.64 -1.47 -4.85
C ASN A 43 12.52 -2.44 -5.65
N ARG A 44 13.11 -1.96 -6.76
CA ARG A 44 13.92 -2.75 -7.70
C ARG A 44 15.14 -3.44 -7.06
N ILE A 45 15.74 -2.87 -6.03
CA ILE A 45 16.96 -3.40 -5.40
C ILE A 45 16.68 -4.16 -4.10
N SER A 46 15.44 -4.13 -3.61
CA SER A 46 15.04 -4.74 -2.34
C SER A 46 15.28 -6.24 -2.26
N ASP A 47 15.21 -6.97 -3.38
CA ASP A 47 15.54 -8.40 -3.41
C ASP A 47 17.02 -8.67 -3.06
N THR A 48 17.92 -7.72 -3.37
CA THR A 48 19.35 -7.81 -3.02
C THR A 48 19.60 -7.31 -1.60
N GLU A 49 19.01 -6.16 -1.24
CA GLU A 49 19.19 -5.54 0.08
C GLU A 49 18.65 -6.40 1.23
N HIS A 50 17.52 -7.07 1.00
CA HIS A 50 16.81 -7.87 1.99
C HIS A 50 16.86 -9.37 1.67
N ARG A 51 17.93 -9.82 1.01
CA ARG A 51 18.12 -11.23 0.60
C ARG A 51 18.07 -12.23 1.76
N ASP A 52 18.38 -11.77 2.96
CA ASP A 52 18.34 -12.53 4.23
C ASP A 52 16.90 -12.75 4.75
N ILE A 53 15.93 -11.99 4.24
CA ILE A 53 14.52 -12.12 4.59
C ILE A 53 13.86 -13.13 3.63
N PRO A 54 13.34 -14.26 4.13
CA PRO A 54 12.69 -15.24 3.26
C PRO A 54 11.30 -14.75 2.84
N LEU A 55 10.90 -15.00 1.59
CA LEU A 55 9.60 -14.55 1.05
C LEU A 55 8.37 -15.25 1.66
N ASN A 56 8.56 -16.33 2.42
CA ASN A 56 7.49 -17.00 3.16
C ASN A 56 7.34 -16.45 4.59
N ALA A 57 8.00 -15.34 4.92
CA ALA A 57 7.85 -14.66 6.19
C ALA A 57 6.40 -14.17 6.34
N ASN A 58 5.69 -14.68 7.35
CA ASN A 58 4.35 -14.20 7.69
C ASN A 58 4.45 -12.99 8.60
N ILE A 59 3.59 -11.99 8.41
CA ILE A 59 3.60 -10.76 9.21
C ILE A 59 3.42 -10.99 10.71
N LYS A 60 2.70 -12.04 11.11
CA LYS A 60 2.49 -12.40 12.53
C LYS A 60 3.76 -12.95 13.17
N SER A 61 4.58 -13.68 12.42
CA SER A 61 5.80 -14.31 12.95
C SER A 61 7.04 -13.46 12.74
N ARG A 62 7.09 -12.67 11.66
CA ARG A 62 8.20 -11.79 11.29
C ARG A 62 7.67 -10.41 10.85
N PRO A 63 7.14 -9.60 11.77
CA PRO A 63 6.69 -8.24 11.45
C PRO A 63 7.83 -7.36 10.94
N ASP A 64 9.08 -7.66 11.32
CA ASP A 64 10.30 -7.01 10.85
C ASP A 64 10.55 -7.19 9.34
N ALA A 65 9.95 -8.21 8.72
CA ALA A 65 10.03 -8.45 7.27
C ALA A 65 9.17 -7.48 6.44
N PHE A 66 8.27 -6.73 7.09
CA PHE A 66 7.32 -5.85 6.43
C PHE A 66 7.62 -4.38 6.75
N ILE A 67 7.14 -3.50 5.87
CA ILE A 67 7.22 -2.05 6.03
C ILE A 67 5.88 -1.42 5.68
N THR A 68 5.47 -0.42 6.46
CA THR A 68 4.27 0.35 6.20
C THR A 68 4.56 1.45 5.20
N ILE A 69 3.77 1.49 4.12
CA ILE A 69 3.79 2.54 3.11
C ILE A 69 2.37 3.11 2.95
N PRO A 70 2.20 4.33 2.43
CA PRO A 70 0.87 4.80 2.07
C PRO A 70 0.23 3.89 1.02
N GLU A 71 -1.09 3.75 1.06
CA GLU A 71 -1.87 3.06 0.02
C GLU A 71 -1.97 3.93 -1.23
N LYS A 72 -2.13 5.24 -1.01
CA LYS A 72 -2.28 6.24 -2.06
C LYS A 72 -1.13 7.23 -2.09
N LEU A 73 -0.70 7.65 -3.27
CA LEU A 73 0.37 8.66 -3.45
C LEU A 73 0.08 9.97 -2.69
N ILE A 74 -1.19 10.38 -2.66
CA ILE A 74 -1.64 11.58 -1.96
C ILE A 74 -2.48 11.14 -0.77
N SER A 75 -2.08 11.56 0.44
CA SER A 75 -2.84 11.29 1.65
C SER A 75 -4.11 12.14 1.72
N LYS A 76 -5.16 11.66 2.38
CA LYS A 76 -6.36 12.47 2.67
C LYS A 76 -5.99 13.80 3.35
N VAL A 77 -5.05 13.77 4.29
CA VAL A 77 -4.56 14.95 5.03
C VAL A 77 -3.96 15.99 4.07
N THR A 78 -3.26 15.55 3.02
CA THR A 78 -2.74 16.44 1.99
C THR A 78 -3.86 17.16 1.24
N ILE A 79 -4.97 16.46 0.95
CA ILE A 79 -6.14 17.05 0.29
C ILE A 79 -6.83 18.07 1.21
N GLU A 80 -6.91 17.78 2.51
CA GLU A 80 -7.43 18.74 3.49
C GLU A 80 -6.54 19.98 3.61
N TYR A 81 -5.21 19.78 3.65
CA TYR A 81 -4.23 20.86 3.77
C TYR A 81 -4.31 21.87 2.62
N ILE A 82 -4.60 21.43 1.40
CA ILE A 82 -4.73 22.32 0.22
C ILE A 82 -6.08 23.07 0.16
N GLY A 83 -6.95 22.91 1.16
CA GLY A 83 -8.15 23.73 1.33
C GLY A 83 -9.49 23.01 1.14
N PHE A 84 -9.50 21.70 0.94
CA PHE A 84 -10.76 20.94 0.92
C PHE A 84 -11.25 20.62 2.34
N ASN A 85 -12.56 20.66 2.56
CA ASN A 85 -13.14 20.17 3.81
C ASN A 85 -13.06 18.63 3.88
N SER A 86 -13.20 18.06 5.08
CA SER A 86 -13.01 16.61 5.28
C SER A 86 -13.97 15.74 4.48
N TYR A 87 -15.20 16.21 4.24
CA TYR A 87 -16.16 15.50 3.38
C TYR A 87 -15.65 15.42 1.95
N LYS A 88 -15.27 16.55 1.35
CA LYS A 88 -14.77 16.62 -0.03
C LYS A 88 -13.41 15.93 -0.17
N ALA A 89 -12.54 16.05 0.83
CA ALA A 89 -11.28 15.31 0.87
C ALA A 89 -11.51 13.80 0.91
N THR A 90 -12.51 13.32 1.66
CA THR A 90 -12.87 11.88 1.68
C THR A 90 -13.42 11.43 0.34
N GLU A 91 -14.27 12.24 -0.31
CA GLU A 91 -14.80 11.96 -1.64
C GLU A 91 -13.68 11.85 -2.69
N ILE A 92 -12.75 12.82 -2.72
CA ILE A 92 -11.61 12.81 -3.66
C ILE A 92 -10.65 11.67 -3.34
N TRP A 93 -10.38 11.43 -2.05
CA TRP A 93 -9.45 10.39 -1.63
C TRP A 93 -10.01 8.98 -1.79
N SER A 94 -11.34 8.78 -1.74
CA SER A 94 -11.98 7.47 -1.89
C SER A 94 -12.40 7.15 -3.33
N GLY A 95 -12.47 8.17 -4.19
CA GLY A 95 -12.69 8.02 -5.63
C GLY A 95 -11.52 7.39 -6.36
#